data_AF-A0A959SR36-F1
#
_entry.id   AF-A0A959SR36-F1
#
_cell.length_a   1.000
_cell.length_b   1.000
_cell.length_c   1.000
_cell.angle_alpha   90.00
_cell.angle_beta   90.00
_cell.angle_gamma   90.00
#
_symmetry.space_group_name_H-M   'P 1'
#
loop_
_entity.id
_entity.type
_entity.pdbx_description
1 polymer ?
#
loop_
_entity_poly.entity_id
_entity_poly.type
_entity_poly.pdbx_seq_one_letter_code
_entity_poly.pdbx_strand_id
1 'polypeptide(L)'
;MASHHRRKELHELLTARNERMQKLQNIVKEAIEEQQLILNNLAHPPQESITRGQRLADRVAAFGGSWAFIILFLAVLVAWIIFNMASPPGERFDPYPFILMNLVLSCIAALQAPVIMMSQNRQEEKDRKRAENDYLINLKAELELRSLHQKMDLLIQEEVHAMAENQEKMLRSLAELDRKVAQLARGAAPK
;
A
#
# COMPACT_ATOMS: atom_id res chain seq x y z
N MET A 1 -45.44 42.51 10.39
CA MET A 1 -45.33 41.41 9.40
C MET A 1 -43.88 41.02 9.06
N ALA A 2 -42.91 41.94 9.02
CA ALA A 2 -41.51 41.63 8.66
C ALA A 2 -40.75 40.69 9.63
N SER A 3 -41.10 40.65 10.92
CA SER A 3 -40.44 39.80 11.93
C SER A 3 -40.77 38.31 11.82
N HIS A 4 -41.97 37.98 11.34
CA HIS A 4 -42.40 36.59 11.13
C HIS A 4 -41.75 35.97 9.89
N HIS A 5 -41.49 36.78 8.87
CA HIS A 5 -40.84 36.33 7.63
C HIS A 5 -39.37 35.99 7.86
N ARG A 6 -38.65 36.84 8.60
CA ARG A 6 -37.23 36.65 8.94
C ARG A 6 -36.98 35.42 9.80
N ARG A 7 -37.92 35.05 10.70
CA ARG A 7 -37.84 33.81 11.48
C ARG A 7 -38.08 32.56 10.63
N LYS A 8 -38.96 32.63 9.62
CA LYS A 8 -39.18 31.52 8.68
C LYS A 8 -37.95 31.28 7.81
N GLU A 9 -37.37 32.32 7.22
CA GLU A 9 -36.11 32.23 6.47
C GLU A 9 -34.96 31.64 7.30
N LEU A 10 -34.82 32.08 8.56
CA LEU A 10 -33.77 31.55 9.44
C LEU A 10 -33.97 30.06 9.74
N HIS A 11 -35.23 29.64 9.96
CA HIS A 11 -35.54 28.23 10.13
C HIS A 11 -35.27 27.41 8.87
N GLU A 12 -35.62 27.93 7.70
CA GLU A 12 -35.34 27.30 6.40
C GLU A 12 -33.84 27.14 6.14
N LEU A 13 -33.05 28.17 6.45
CA LEU A 13 -31.59 28.13 6.33
C LEU A 13 -30.96 27.14 7.32
N LEU A 14 -31.48 27.06 8.54
CA LEU A 14 -31.02 26.11 9.55
C LEU A 14 -31.38 24.67 9.19
N THR A 15 -32.58 24.41 8.66
CA THR A 15 -32.97 23.08 8.19
C THR A 15 -32.16 22.67 6.96
N ALA A 16 -31.99 23.57 5.98
CA ALA A 16 -31.17 23.30 4.80
C ALA A 16 -29.70 23.05 5.16
N ARG A 17 -29.16 23.76 6.16
CA ARG A 17 -27.81 23.53 6.69
C ARG A 17 -27.69 22.16 7.37
N ASN A 18 -28.67 21.78 8.19
CA ASN A 18 -28.70 20.47 8.84
C ASN A 18 -28.79 19.32 7.82
N GLU A 19 -29.64 19.45 6.80
CA GLU A 19 -29.76 18.44 5.74
C GLU A 19 -28.46 18.28 4.94
N ARG A 20 -27.78 19.39 4.60
CA ARG A 20 -26.44 19.31 3.98
C ARG A 20 -25.45 18.59 4.87
N MET A 21 -25.53 18.81 6.18
CA MET A 21 -24.60 18.19 7.14
C MET A 21 -24.84 16.70 7.30
N GLN A 22 -26.10 16.26 7.30
CA GLN A 22 -26.43 14.84 7.24
C GLN A 22 -25.97 14.19 5.93
N LYS A 23 -26.14 14.85 4.78
CA LYS A 23 -25.60 14.33 3.50
C LYS A 23 -24.09 14.18 3.53
N LEU A 24 -23.38 15.18 4.05
CA LEU A 24 -21.92 15.13 4.16
C LEU A 24 -21.48 13.98 5.08
N GLN A 25 -22.15 13.82 6.22
CA GLN A 25 -21.87 12.73 7.15
C GLN A 25 -22.12 11.36 6.53
N ASN A 26 -23.20 11.18 5.76
CA ASN A 26 -23.46 9.91 5.07
C ASN A 26 -22.43 9.60 4.00
N ILE A 27 -22.02 10.58 3.19
CA ILE A 27 -20.98 10.40 2.16
C ILE A 27 -19.64 10.04 2.81
N VAL A 28 -19.26 10.72 3.89
CA VAL A 28 -18.04 10.42 4.64
C VAL A 28 -18.11 9.03 5.27
N LYS A 29 -19.28 8.65 5.80
CA LYS A 29 -19.49 7.33 6.40
C LYS A 29 -19.39 6.20 5.37
N GLU A 30 -20.03 6.35 4.21
CA GLU A 30 -19.89 5.40 3.08
C GLU A 30 -18.44 5.29 2.62
N ALA A 31 -17.73 6.41 2.47
CA ALA A 31 -16.32 6.41 2.09
C ALA A 31 -15.43 5.69 3.12
N ILE A 32 -15.70 5.86 4.41
CA ILE A 32 -14.97 5.17 5.49
C ILE A 32 -15.32 3.67 5.52
N GLU A 33 -16.57 3.29 5.31
CA GLU A 33 -17.01 1.88 5.27
C GLU A 33 -16.42 1.15 4.05
N GLU A 34 -16.39 1.78 2.86
CA GLU A 34 -15.69 1.26 1.68
C GLU A 34 -14.19 1.09 1.95
N GLN A 35 -13.56 2.09 2.58
CA GLN A 35 -12.17 2.00 3.00
C GLN A 35 -11.95 0.83 3.96
N GLN A 36 -12.82 0.62 4.95
CA GLN A 36 -12.73 -0.49 5.88
C GLN A 36 -12.91 -1.85 5.21
N LEU A 37 -13.80 -1.98 4.23
CA LEU A 37 -13.98 -3.22 3.47
C LEU A 37 -12.73 -3.57 2.66
N ILE A 38 -12.12 -2.59 1.99
CA ILE A 38 -10.85 -2.75 1.28
C ILE A 38 -9.75 -3.17 2.26
N LEU A 39 -9.66 -2.49 3.42
CA LEU A 39 -8.68 -2.75 4.48
C LEU A 39 -8.84 -4.13 5.14
N ASN A 40 -10.07 -4.63 5.31
CA ASN A 40 -10.33 -5.95 5.88
C ASN A 40 -9.95 -7.07 4.89
N ASN A 41 -10.24 -6.86 3.60
CA ASN A 41 -9.85 -7.79 2.54
C ASN A 41 -8.32 -7.89 2.39
N LEU A 42 -7.58 -6.82 2.71
CA LEU A 42 -6.11 -6.80 2.81
C LEU A 42 -5.56 -7.58 4.02
N ALA A 43 -6.25 -7.53 5.16
CA ALA A 43 -5.85 -8.25 6.37
C ALA A 43 -6.00 -9.77 6.20
N HIS A 44 -6.90 -10.20 5.31
CA HIS A 44 -7.20 -11.60 5.02
C HIS A 44 -7.17 -11.87 3.52
N PRO A 45 -5.98 -11.88 2.89
CA PRO A 45 -5.87 -12.20 1.47
C PRO A 45 -6.45 -13.60 1.25
N PRO A 46 -7.32 -13.79 0.24
CA PRO A 46 -7.83 -15.12 -0.10
C PRO A 46 -6.67 -16.08 -0.32
N GLN A 47 -6.63 -17.19 0.41
CA GLN A 47 -5.61 -18.21 0.20
C GLN A 47 -5.81 -18.82 -1.18
N GLU A 48 -4.88 -18.53 -2.09
CA GLU A 48 -4.84 -19.20 -3.38
C GLU A 48 -4.48 -20.67 -3.18
N SER A 49 -5.43 -21.54 -3.55
CA SER A 49 -5.18 -22.97 -3.62
C SER A 49 -4.36 -23.27 -4.88
N ILE A 50 -3.04 -23.41 -4.70
CA ILE A 50 -2.12 -23.78 -5.78
C ILE A 50 -2.50 -25.17 -6.30
N THR A 51 -2.80 -25.28 -7.59
CA THR A 51 -3.10 -26.56 -8.23
C THR A 51 -1.87 -27.46 -8.29
N ARG A 52 -2.08 -28.78 -8.38
CA ARG A 52 -0.97 -29.76 -8.45
C ARG A 52 -0.05 -29.53 -9.66
N GLY A 53 -0.63 -29.15 -10.81
CA GLY A 53 0.11 -28.83 -12.03
C GLY A 53 1.00 -27.60 -11.88
N GLN A 54 0.49 -26.53 -11.26
CA GLN A 54 1.29 -25.35 -10.94
C GLN A 54 2.46 -25.72 -10.03
N ARG A 55 2.23 -26.48 -8.95
CA ARG A 55 3.31 -26.88 -8.03
C ARG A 55 4.42 -27.68 -8.72
N LEU A 56 4.06 -28.53 -9.68
CA LEU A 56 5.05 -29.27 -10.49
C LEU A 56 5.83 -28.33 -11.42
N ALA A 57 5.15 -27.43 -12.13
CA ALA A 57 5.79 -26.45 -13.02
C ALA A 57 6.79 -25.55 -12.27
N ASP A 58 6.47 -25.11 -11.05
CA ASP A 58 7.40 -24.30 -10.22
C ASP A 58 8.68 -25.07 -9.91
N ARG A 59 8.57 -26.35 -9.55
CA ARG A 59 9.75 -27.17 -9.25
C ARG A 59 10.59 -27.42 -10.50
N VAL A 60 9.95 -27.67 -11.64
CA VAL A 60 10.65 -27.89 -12.91
C VAL A 60 11.37 -26.60 -13.35
N ALA A 61 10.72 -25.45 -13.24
CA ALA A 61 11.34 -24.16 -13.56
C ALA A 61 12.49 -23.81 -12.61
N ALA A 62 12.31 -24.02 -11.30
CA ALA A 62 13.35 -23.77 -10.30
C ALA A 62 14.55 -24.70 -10.46
N PHE A 63 14.32 -25.97 -10.81
CA PHE A 63 15.39 -26.92 -11.09
C PHE A 63 16.11 -26.61 -12.40
N GLY A 64 15.35 -26.34 -13.47
CA GLY A 64 15.90 -25.98 -14.78
C GLY A 64 16.68 -24.67 -14.81
N GLY A 65 16.38 -23.74 -13.88
CA GLY A 65 17.11 -22.47 -13.72
C GLY A 65 18.36 -22.54 -12.85
N SER A 66 18.73 -23.71 -12.31
CA SER A 66 19.88 -23.84 -11.42
C SER A 66 21.20 -24.04 -12.18
N TRP A 67 22.26 -23.37 -11.72
CA TRP A 67 23.62 -23.56 -12.22
C TRP A 67 24.11 -25.01 -12.11
N ALA A 68 23.71 -25.72 -11.05
CA ALA A 68 24.07 -27.12 -10.87
C ALA A 68 23.42 -28.03 -11.93
N PHE A 69 22.20 -27.71 -12.36
CA PHE A 69 21.51 -28.44 -13.42
C PHE A 69 22.22 -28.25 -14.77
N ILE A 70 22.63 -27.02 -15.11
CA ILE A 70 23.35 -26.72 -16.34
C ILE A 70 24.67 -27.53 -16.42
N ILE A 71 25.44 -27.56 -15.33
CA ILE A 71 26.72 -28.29 -15.27
C ILE A 71 26.49 -29.79 -15.39
N LEU A 72 25.52 -30.35 -14.66
CA LEU A 72 25.18 -31.78 -14.73
C LEU A 72 24.71 -32.17 -16.14
N PHE A 73 23.85 -31.36 -16.75
CA PHE A 73 23.33 -31.59 -18.09
C PHE A 73 24.45 -31.61 -19.12
N LEU A 74 25.38 -30.65 -19.06
CA LEU A 74 26.56 -30.62 -19.92
C LEU A 74 27.45 -31.86 -19.71
N ALA A 75 27.66 -32.29 -18.46
CA ALA A 75 28.44 -33.48 -18.16
C ALA A 75 27.81 -34.76 -18.75
N VAL A 76 26.48 -34.90 -18.68
CA VAL A 76 25.75 -36.01 -19.30
C VAL A 76 25.89 -35.99 -20.82
N LEU A 77 25.81 -34.82 -21.47
CA LEU A 77 26.02 -34.70 -22.92
C LEU A 77 27.44 -35.11 -23.33
N VAL A 78 28.46 -34.65 -22.60
CA VAL A 78 29.85 -35.03 -22.84
C VAL A 78 30.05 -36.54 -22.63
N ALA A 79 29.47 -37.10 -21.57
CA ALA A 79 29.52 -38.53 -21.31
C ALA A 79 28.84 -39.35 -22.42
N TRP A 80 27.71 -38.89 -22.95
CA TRP A 80 27.00 -39.52 -24.07
C TRP A 80 27.83 -39.55 -25.36
N ILE A 81 28.50 -38.43 -25.67
CA ILE A 81 29.41 -38.33 -26.82
C ILE A 81 30.60 -39.29 -26.65
N ILE A 82 31.24 -39.30 -25.47
CA ILE A 82 32.37 -40.20 -25.18
C ILE A 82 31.94 -41.67 -25.31
N PHE A 83 30.79 -42.03 -24.73
CA PHE A 83 30.25 -43.39 -24.80
C PHE A 83 30.03 -43.85 -26.25
N ASN A 84 29.36 -43.04 -27.08
CA ASN A 84 29.09 -43.40 -28.47
C ASN A 84 30.34 -43.39 -29.36
N MET A 85 31.33 -42.56 -29.05
CA MET A 85 32.60 -42.50 -29.77
C MET A 85 33.53 -43.67 -29.42
N ALA A 86 33.50 -44.12 -28.15
CA ALA A 86 34.28 -45.26 -27.67
C ALA A 86 33.68 -46.63 -28.07
N SER A 87 32.40 -46.68 -28.42
CA SER A 87 31.75 -47.93 -28.86
C SER A 87 32.26 -48.40 -30.23
N PRO A 88 32.48 -49.73 -30.41
CA PRO A 88 32.91 -50.32 -31.66
C PRO A 88 31.96 -49.97 -32.81
N PRO A 89 32.44 -49.84 -34.07
CA PRO A 89 31.64 -49.38 -35.22
C PRO A 89 30.32 -50.12 -35.48
N GLY A 90 30.17 -51.37 -35.01
CA GLY A 90 28.95 -52.18 -35.17
C GLY A 90 27.92 -52.07 -34.05
N GLU A 91 28.26 -51.46 -32.91
CA GLU A 91 27.40 -51.35 -31.72
C GLU A 91 27.16 -49.88 -31.30
N ARG A 92 27.44 -48.93 -32.19
CA ARG A 92 27.18 -47.50 -31.91
C ARG A 92 25.69 -47.24 -31.85
N PHE A 93 25.20 -46.94 -30.66
CA PHE A 93 23.79 -46.65 -30.40
C PHE A 93 23.33 -45.35 -31.08
N ASP A 94 24.19 -44.32 -31.10
CA ASP A 94 23.95 -43.03 -31.73
C ASP A 94 25.21 -42.56 -32.50
N PRO A 95 25.43 -43.04 -33.74
CA PRO A 95 26.58 -42.66 -34.55
C PRO A 95 26.58 -41.17 -34.88
N TYR A 96 27.77 -40.56 -35.04
CA TYR A 96 27.89 -39.21 -35.58
C TYR A 96 27.11 -39.11 -36.92
N PRO A 97 26.15 -38.17 -37.07
CA PRO A 97 26.00 -36.86 -36.39
C PRO A 97 25.06 -36.79 -35.16
N PHE A 98 24.84 -37.88 -34.42
CA PHE A 98 24.05 -37.96 -33.18
C PHE A 98 22.57 -37.57 -33.35
N ILE A 99 21.82 -38.34 -34.16
CA ILE A 99 20.42 -38.02 -34.49
C ILE A 99 19.48 -38.16 -33.28
N LEU A 100 19.72 -39.15 -32.42
CA LEU A 100 18.86 -39.43 -31.26
C LEU A 100 19.05 -38.35 -30.20
N MET A 101 20.30 -38.00 -29.90
CA MET A 101 20.61 -36.89 -29.00
C MET A 101 19.96 -35.58 -29.46
N ASN A 102 20.08 -35.26 -30.75
CA ASN A 102 19.46 -34.05 -31.31
C ASN A 102 17.92 -34.06 -31.23
N LEU A 103 17.29 -35.21 -31.46
CA LEU A 103 15.84 -35.35 -31.33
C LEU A 103 15.37 -35.10 -29.89
N VAL A 104 16.04 -35.71 -28.91
CA VAL A 104 15.72 -35.55 -27.49
C VAL A 104 15.92 -34.11 -27.03
N LEU A 105 17.05 -33.49 -27.39
CA LEU A 105 17.34 -32.09 -27.08
C LEU A 105 16.29 -31.14 -27.66
N SER A 106 15.89 -31.37 -28.91
CA SER A 106 14.86 -30.56 -29.58
C SER A 106 13.50 -30.69 -28.89
N CYS A 107 13.14 -31.91 -28.45
CA CYS A 107 11.90 -32.15 -27.71
C CYS A 107 11.90 -31.43 -26.35
N ILE A 108 13.01 -31.52 -25.60
CA ILE A 108 13.17 -30.84 -24.32
C ILE A 108 13.07 -29.32 -24.49
N ALA A 109 13.79 -28.76 -25.48
CA ALA A 109 13.77 -27.32 -25.76
C ALA A 109 12.37 -26.82 -26.15
N ALA A 110 11.62 -27.58 -26.95
CA ALA A 110 10.25 -27.23 -27.33
C ALA A 110 9.30 -27.18 -26.13
N LEU A 111 9.44 -28.09 -25.16
CA LEU A 111 8.65 -28.09 -23.93
C LEU A 111 9.12 -27.05 -22.90
N GLN A 112 10.37 -26.58 -23.01
CA GLN A 112 10.96 -25.65 -22.06
C GLN A 112 10.30 -24.25 -22.12
N ALA A 113 10.04 -23.71 -23.32
CA ALA A 113 9.49 -22.35 -23.45
C ALA A 113 8.09 -22.18 -22.81
N PRO A 114 7.11 -23.10 -23.02
CA PRO A 114 5.82 -23.02 -22.35
C PRO A 114 5.92 -23.18 -20.82
N VAL A 115 6.79 -24.06 -20.32
CA VAL A 115 6.99 -24.25 -18.87
C VAL A 115 7.58 -23.00 -18.23
N ILE A 116 8.56 -22.37 -18.88
CA ILE A 116 9.12 -21.08 -18.45
C ILE A 116 8.02 -20.01 -18.46
N MET A 117 7.24 -19.90 -19.54
CA MET A 117 6.16 -18.92 -19.65
C MET A 117 5.07 -19.12 -18.59
N MET A 118 4.70 -20.36 -18.27
CA MET A 118 3.76 -20.68 -17.18
C MET A 118 4.34 -20.33 -15.80
N SER A 119 5.66 -20.48 -15.61
CA SER A 119 6.33 -20.06 -14.38
C SER A 119 6.35 -18.53 -14.27
N GLN A 120 6.67 -17.83 -15.36
CA GLN A 120 6.71 -16.37 -15.45
C GLN A 120 5.33 -15.74 -15.22
N ASN A 121 4.30 -16.17 -15.95
CA ASN A 121 2.95 -15.63 -15.83
C ASN A 121 2.41 -15.71 -14.39
N ARG A 122 2.76 -16.77 -13.66
CA ARG A 122 2.40 -16.90 -12.25
C ARG A 122 3.26 -16.03 -11.32
N GLN A 123 4.54 -15.87 -11.61
CA GLN A 123 5.39 -14.96 -10.83
C GLN A 123 4.91 -13.51 -11.00
N GLU A 124 4.57 -13.12 -12.22
CA GLU A 124 3.96 -11.81 -12.53
C GLU A 124 2.63 -11.62 -11.82
N GLU A 125 1.78 -12.64 -11.75
CA GLU A 125 0.52 -12.55 -10.99
C GLU A 125 0.77 -12.33 -9.49
N LYS A 126 1.73 -13.04 -8.89
CA LYS A 126 2.12 -12.83 -7.49
C LYS A 126 2.69 -11.43 -7.28
N ASP A 127 3.54 -10.97 -8.18
CA ASP A 127 4.17 -9.65 -8.11
C ASP A 127 3.13 -8.53 -8.27
N ARG A 128 2.15 -8.71 -9.16
CA ARG A 128 1.00 -7.79 -9.31
C ARG A 128 0.20 -7.70 -8.00
N LYS A 129 -0.15 -8.83 -7.38
CA LYS A 129 -0.89 -8.85 -6.10
C LYS A 129 -0.10 -8.20 -4.97
N ARG A 130 1.22 -8.40 -4.94
CA ARG A 130 2.10 -7.70 -3.98
C ARG A 130 2.08 -6.20 -4.22
N ALA A 131 2.21 -5.75 -5.46
CA ALA A 131 2.15 -4.32 -5.80
C ALA A 131 0.80 -3.69 -5.45
N GLU A 132 -0.31 -4.40 -5.68
CA GLU A 132 -1.66 -3.95 -5.26
C GLU A 132 -1.76 -3.82 -3.73
N ASN A 133 -1.25 -4.79 -2.98
CA ASN A 133 -1.22 -4.73 -1.51
C ASN A 133 -0.35 -3.58 -1.00
N ASP A 134 0.86 -3.43 -1.54
CA ASP A 134 1.77 -2.34 -1.18
C ASP A 134 1.16 -0.96 -1.46
N TYR A 135 0.48 -0.81 -2.61
CA TYR A 135 -0.27 0.40 -2.94
C TYR A 135 -1.33 0.72 -1.89
N LEU A 136 -2.10 -0.29 -1.46
CA LEU A 136 -3.17 -0.10 -0.49
C LEU A 136 -2.64 0.18 0.92
N ILE A 137 -1.52 -0.43 1.32
CA ILE A 137 -0.83 -0.09 2.57
C ILE A 137 -0.36 1.37 2.54
N ASN A 138 0.21 1.81 1.43
CA ASN A 138 0.65 3.19 1.27
C ASN A 138 -0.51 4.19 1.34
N LEU A 139 -1.64 3.86 0.68
CA LEU A 139 -2.86 4.67 0.76
C LEU A 139 -3.39 4.77 2.20
N LYS A 140 -3.37 3.66 2.94
CA LYS A 140 -3.73 3.64 4.37
C LYS A 140 -2.84 4.58 5.19
N ALA A 141 -1.52 4.50 4.99
CA ALA A 141 -0.56 5.35 5.68
C ALA A 141 -0.79 6.84 5.36
N GLU A 142 -1.10 7.18 4.11
CA GLU A 142 -1.43 8.56 3.72
C GLU A 142 -2.69 9.08 4.42
N LEU A 143 -3.74 8.26 4.51
CA LEU A 143 -4.98 8.62 5.20
C LEU A 143 -4.77 8.83 6.70
N GLU A 144 -4.02 7.92 7.34
CA GLU A 144 -3.66 8.05 8.76
C GLU A 144 -2.83 9.32 9.00
N LEU A 145 -1.87 9.61 8.11
CA LEU A 145 -1.06 10.83 8.18
C LEU A 145 -1.94 12.08 8.05
N ARG A 146 -2.88 12.11 7.10
CA ARG A 146 -3.81 13.23 6.93
C ARG A 146 -4.70 13.42 8.16
N SER A 147 -5.19 12.34 8.77
CA SER A 147 -5.98 12.39 10.00
C SER A 147 -5.16 12.94 11.18
N LEU A 148 -3.91 12.51 11.32
CA LEU A 148 -3.00 13.04 12.33
C LEU A 148 -2.71 14.53 12.11
N HIS A 149 -2.50 14.94 10.86
CA HIS A 149 -2.27 16.34 10.52
C HIS A 149 -3.46 17.22 10.91
N GLN A 150 -4.69 16.80 10.59
CA GLN A 150 -5.90 17.52 11.01
C GLN A 150 -6.03 17.65 12.53
N LYS A 151 -5.69 16.59 13.28
CA LYS A 151 -5.69 16.65 14.75
C LYS A 151 -4.63 17.61 15.28
N MET A 152 -3.43 17.61 14.68
CA MET A 152 -2.39 18.55 15.04
C MET A 152 -2.81 19.99 14.78
N ASP A 153 -3.43 20.28 13.63
CA ASP A 153 -3.92 21.62 13.30
C ASP A 153 -4.95 22.10 14.33
N LEU A 154 -5.88 21.23 14.75
CA LEU A 154 -6.87 21.54 15.78
C LEU A 154 -6.20 21.84 17.13
N LEU A 155 -5.25 21.02 17.57
CA LEU A 155 -4.52 21.23 18.83
C LEU A 155 -3.71 22.53 18.79
N ILE A 156 -3.05 22.82 17.68
CA ILE A 156 -2.31 24.08 17.49
C ILE A 156 -3.26 25.27 17.57
N GLN A 157 -4.44 25.17 16.96
CA GLN A 157 -5.44 26.24 17.01
C GLN A 157 -5.95 26.48 18.43
N GLU A 158 -6.21 25.42 19.21
CA GLU A 158 -6.60 25.51 20.62
C GLU A 158 -5.51 26.18 21.47
N GLU A 159 -4.24 25.77 21.30
CA GLU A 159 -3.10 26.36 22.03
C GLU A 159 -2.88 27.84 21.68
N VAL A 160 -2.98 28.21 20.40
CA VAL A 160 -2.89 29.61 19.96
C VAL A 160 -4.01 30.44 20.58
N HIS A 161 -5.23 29.92 20.65
CA HIS A 161 -6.36 30.61 21.29
C HIS A 161 -6.12 30.78 22.80
N ALA A 162 -5.67 29.73 23.48
CA ALA A 162 -5.35 29.76 24.90
C ALA A 162 -4.23 30.77 25.22
N MET A 163 -3.18 30.83 24.38
CA MET A 163 -2.12 31.83 24.50
C MET A 163 -2.65 33.25 24.33
N ALA A 164 -3.52 33.50 23.35
CA ALA A 164 -4.12 34.82 23.13
C ALA A 164 -4.97 35.27 24.32
N GLU A 165 -5.81 34.38 24.87
CA GLU A 165 -6.58 34.67 26.08
C GLU A 165 -5.69 35.00 27.28
N ASN A 166 -4.60 34.24 27.45
CA ASN A 166 -3.66 34.47 28.53
C ASN A 166 -2.93 35.81 28.38
N GLN A 167 -2.56 36.21 27.15
CA GLN A 167 -2.01 37.54 26.87
C GLN A 167 -3.00 38.66 27.18
N GLU A 168 -4.28 38.49 26.82
CA GLU A 168 -5.32 39.48 27.14
C GLU A 168 -5.50 39.64 28.64
N LYS A 169 -5.55 38.53 29.41
CA LYS A 169 -5.60 38.55 30.87
C LYS A 169 -4.40 39.30 31.45
N MET A 170 -3.19 39.06 30.95
CA MET A 170 -1.97 39.73 31.42
C MET A 170 -2.00 41.23 31.14
N LEU A 171 -2.44 41.66 29.95
CA LEU A 171 -2.61 43.07 29.62
C LEU A 171 -3.65 43.76 30.52
N ARG A 172 -4.77 43.10 30.81
CA ARG A 172 -5.79 43.62 31.73
C ARG A 172 -5.24 43.79 33.15
N SER A 173 -4.49 42.82 33.66
CA SER A 173 -3.84 42.92 34.98
C SER A 173 -2.83 44.06 35.04
N LEU A 174 -2.03 44.26 33.98
CA LEU A 174 -1.11 45.40 33.89
C LEU A 174 -1.86 46.75 33.90
N ALA A 175 -2.95 46.87 33.13
CA ALA A 175 -3.77 48.07 33.12
C ALA A 175 -4.43 48.36 34.48
N GLU A 176 -4.82 47.32 35.22
CA GLU A 176 -5.37 47.46 36.57
C GLU A 176 -4.30 47.90 37.59
N LEU A 177 -3.08 47.35 37.49
CA LEU A 177 -1.94 47.77 38.30
C LEU A 177 -1.59 49.24 38.04
N ASP A 178 -1.53 49.66 36.77
CA ASP A 178 -1.26 51.04 36.39
C ASP A 178 -2.30 52.00 36.98
N ARG A 179 -3.59 51.64 36.92
CA ARG A 179 -4.67 52.40 37.57
C ARG A 179 -4.51 52.49 39.09
N LYS A 180 -4.16 51.37 39.76
CA LYS A 180 -3.91 51.33 41.21
C LYS A 180 -2.72 52.21 41.61
N VAL A 181 -1.63 52.15 40.85
CA VAL A 181 -0.45 53.02 41.04
C VAL A 181 -0.84 54.49 40.86
N ALA A 182 -1.60 54.84 39.82
CA ALA A 182 -2.06 56.21 39.59
C ALA A 182 -3.06 56.72 40.67
N GLN A 183 -3.80 55.83 41.32
CA GLN A 183 -4.65 56.18 42.47
C GLN A 183 -3.82 56.43 43.73
N LEU A 184 -2.84 55.57 44.01
CA LEU A 184 -1.92 55.74 45.15
C LEU A 184 -1.10 57.04 45.02
N ALA A 185 -0.61 57.36 43.82
CA ALA A 185 0.09 58.61 43.56
C ALA A 185 -0.78 59.86 43.80
N ARG A 186 -2.09 59.78 43.52
CA ARG A 186 -3.04 60.88 43.79
C ARG A 186 -3.47 61.00 45.25
N GLY A 187 -3.54 59.88 45.98
CA GLY A 187 -3.84 59.85 47.41
C GLY A 187 -2.68 60.34 48.30
N ALA A 188 -1.45 60.35 47.78
CA ALA A 188 -0.25 60.82 48.48
C ALA A 188 0.06 62.32 48.29
N ALA A 189 -0.76 63.08 47.54
CA ALA A 189 -0.57 64.52 47.37
C ALA A 189 -0.90 65.26 48.68
N PRO A 190 0.05 66.03 49.26
CA PRO A 190 -0.17 66.72 50.53
C PRO A 190 -1.18 67.87 50.34
N LYS A 191 -2.09 68.02 51.32
CA LYS A 191 -2.95 69.19 51.48
C LYS A 191 -2.15 70.43 51.85
#